data_AF-A0A6Y1EL70-F1
#
_entry.id   AF-A0A6Y1EL70-F1
#
_cell.length_a   1.000
_cell.length_b   1.000
_cell.length_c   1.000
_cell.angle_alpha   90.00
_cell.angle_beta   90.00
_cell.angle_gamma   90.00
#
_symmetry.space_group_name_H-M   'P 1'
#
loop_
_entity.id
_entity.type
_entity.pdbx_description
1 polymer ?
#
loop_
_entity_poly.entity_id
_entity_poly.type
_entity_poly.pdbx_seq_one_letter_code
_entity_poly.pdbx_strand_id
1 'polypeptide(L)'
;MFDLLLRHARLVDDTLTNIALQDGKIAALGDVDGPALKTIDLRGECYVSAGWIDSHVHCYPTSPIYHDEPDIVGIATGVTTVVDAGSTGADDIDDFYALTRQATTDVYALLNVSRVGLIAQNELANMANIDADAVRQAVKRHPDFIVGLKARMSSSVVGVNGITPLERAKAMQQENGNLPLMVHIGNNPPD
;
A
#
# COMPACT_ATOMS: atom_id res chain seq x y z
N MET A 1 25.81 -20.15 -6.95
CA MET A 1 26.13 -18.95 -7.76
C MET A 1 24.98 -17.99 -7.52
N PHE A 2 25.27 -16.75 -7.15
CA PHE A 2 24.25 -15.72 -6.89
C PHE A 2 23.89 -14.97 -8.17
N ASP A 3 22.74 -14.29 -8.17
CA ASP A 3 22.36 -13.40 -9.27
C ASP A 3 23.05 -12.03 -9.12
N LEU A 4 23.03 -11.49 -7.89
CA LEU A 4 23.64 -10.22 -7.54
C LEU A 4 24.36 -10.34 -6.19
N LEU A 5 25.59 -9.85 -6.13
CA LEU A 5 26.34 -9.65 -4.89
C LEU A 5 26.68 -8.15 -4.73
N LEU A 6 26.10 -7.51 -3.72
CA LEU A 6 26.48 -6.17 -3.29
C LEU A 6 27.56 -6.31 -2.21
N ARG A 7 28.73 -5.69 -2.41
CA ARG A 7 29.82 -5.69 -1.44
C ARG A 7 29.94 -4.35 -0.73
N HIS A 8 30.34 -4.39 0.53
CA HIS A 8 30.58 -3.21 1.36
C HIS A 8 29.41 -2.22 1.35
N ALA A 9 28.17 -2.73 1.42
CA ALA A 9 26.98 -1.93 1.63
C ALA A 9 27.01 -1.34 3.04
N ARG A 10 26.77 -0.04 3.17
CA ARG A 10 26.69 0.64 4.47
C ARG A 10 25.24 0.63 4.96
N LEU A 11 24.98 0.03 6.11
CA LEU A 11 23.67 0.08 6.76
C LEU A 11 23.47 1.42 7.48
N VAL A 12 22.25 1.69 7.95
CA VAL A 12 21.87 2.96 8.60
C VAL A 12 22.61 3.18 9.93
N ASP A 13 23.09 2.11 10.55
CA ASP A 13 23.93 2.15 11.77
C ASP A 13 25.45 2.18 11.46
N ASP A 14 25.80 2.50 10.21
CA ASP A 14 27.17 2.52 9.65
C ASP A 14 27.89 1.15 9.58
N THR A 15 27.21 0.04 9.89
CA THR A 15 27.76 -1.30 9.68
C THR A 15 28.01 -1.55 8.20
N LEU A 16 29.19 -2.08 7.85
CA LEU A 16 29.49 -2.57 6.51
C LEU A 16 29.13 -4.05 6.38
N THR A 17 28.43 -4.41 5.30
CA THR A 17 27.97 -5.77 5.05
C THR A 17 27.97 -6.10 3.57
N ASN A 18 27.94 -7.38 3.21
CA ASN A 18 27.64 -7.84 1.87
C ASN A 18 26.21 -8.40 1.81
N ILE A 19 25.55 -8.24 0.66
CA ILE A 19 24.18 -8.68 0.42
C ILE A 19 24.18 -9.53 -0.84
N ALA A 20 23.81 -10.81 -0.70
CA ALA A 20 23.71 -11.75 -1.81
C ALA A 20 22.24 -12.01 -2.15
N LEU A 21 21.90 -11.91 -3.43
CA LEU A 21 20.56 -12.18 -3.96
C LEU A 21 20.60 -13.43 -4.86
N GLN A 22 19.57 -14.26 -4.73
CA GLN A 22 19.35 -15.44 -5.55
C GLN A 22 17.85 -15.66 -5.75
N ASP A 23 17.43 -15.92 -6.99
CA ASP A 23 16.05 -16.20 -7.38
C ASP A 23 15.07 -15.11 -6.90
N GLY A 24 15.49 -13.85 -7.01
CA GLY A 24 14.71 -12.67 -6.59
C GLY A 24 14.59 -12.50 -5.06
N LYS A 25 15.34 -13.26 -4.26
CA LYS A 25 15.31 -13.20 -2.79
C LYS A 25 16.67 -12.87 -2.22
N ILE A 26 16.69 -12.31 -1.00
CA ILE A 26 17.92 -12.19 -0.21
C ILE A 26 18.33 -13.60 0.23
N ALA A 27 19.46 -14.07 -0.27
CA ALA A 27 20.00 -15.40 0.03
C ALA A 27 20.89 -15.39 1.28
N ALA A 28 21.67 -14.32 1.47
CA ALA A 28 22.56 -14.16 2.62
C ALA A 28 22.92 -12.68 2.86
N LEU A 29 23.27 -12.38 4.11
CA LEU A 29 23.76 -11.08 4.61
C LEU A 29 25.01 -11.30 5.45
N GLY A 30 25.88 -10.30 5.52
CA GLY A 30 27.09 -10.32 6.35
C GLY A 30 28.36 -10.48 5.53
N ASP A 31 29.34 -11.21 6.05
CA ASP A 31 30.57 -11.54 5.32
C ASP A 31 30.33 -12.70 4.33
N VAL A 32 29.47 -12.44 3.33
CA VAL A 32 29.18 -13.38 2.25
C VAL A 32 30.06 -13.09 1.04
N ASP A 33 30.62 -14.16 0.47
CA ASP A 33 31.36 -14.11 -0.79
C ASP A 33 31.03 -15.34 -1.67
N GLY A 34 31.30 -15.24 -2.96
CA GLY A 34 31.07 -16.32 -3.92
C GLY A 34 30.84 -15.83 -5.35
N PRO A 35 30.77 -16.76 -6.31
CA PRO A 35 30.47 -16.41 -7.71
C PRO A 35 29.05 -15.84 -7.82
N ALA A 36 28.94 -14.68 -8.47
CA ALA A 36 27.68 -14.02 -8.79
C ALA A 36 27.64 -13.64 -10.29
N LEU A 37 26.45 -13.62 -10.90
CA LEU A 37 26.28 -13.14 -12.28
C LEU A 37 26.65 -11.65 -12.40
N LYS A 38 26.34 -10.88 -11.35
CA LYS A 38 26.76 -9.48 -11.22
C LYS A 38 27.27 -9.21 -9.81
N THR A 39 28.42 -8.54 -9.71
CA THR A 39 28.96 -8.03 -8.44
C THR A 39 29.09 -6.52 -8.53
N ILE A 40 28.62 -5.83 -7.50
CA ILE A 40 28.76 -4.37 -7.36
C ILE A 40 29.42 -4.11 -6.01
N ASP A 41 30.58 -3.46 -6.01
CA ASP A 41 31.23 -2.99 -4.78
C ASP A 41 30.81 -1.55 -4.50
N LEU A 42 30.11 -1.35 -3.39
CA LEU A 42 29.62 -0.04 -2.94
C LEU A 42 30.68 0.74 -2.15
N ARG A 43 31.85 0.14 -1.88
CA ARG A 43 33.04 0.75 -1.26
C ARG A 43 32.78 1.37 0.12
N GLY A 44 31.66 1.03 0.76
CA GLY A 44 31.21 1.70 1.98
C GLY A 44 30.81 3.17 1.77
N GLU A 45 30.59 3.62 0.53
CA GLU A 45 30.24 5.01 0.20
C GLU A 45 28.73 5.21 0.03
N CYS A 46 27.97 4.14 -0.22
CA CYS A 46 26.52 4.18 -0.42
C CYS A 46 25.79 3.51 0.75
N TYR A 47 24.76 4.18 1.26
CA TYR A 47 23.82 3.57 2.19
C TYR A 47 22.89 2.61 1.45
N VAL A 48 22.56 1.49 2.11
CA VAL A 48 21.56 0.52 1.67
C VAL A 48 20.62 0.23 2.82
N SER A 49 19.33 0.19 2.53
CA SER A 49 18.28 -0.24 3.45
C SER A 49 17.41 -1.30 2.78
N ALA A 50 16.41 -1.81 3.51
CA ALA A 50 15.24 -2.36 2.83
C ALA A 50 14.66 -1.30 1.87
N GLY A 51 14.02 -1.74 0.80
CA GLY A 51 13.26 -0.85 -0.05
C GLY A 51 12.22 -0.07 0.78
N TRP A 52 12.08 1.23 0.52
CA TRP A 52 11.15 2.05 1.28
C TRP A 52 9.71 1.67 0.93
N ILE A 53 8.86 1.73 1.96
CA ILE A 53 7.44 1.43 1.84
C ILE A 53 6.66 2.69 2.20
N ASP A 54 5.95 3.26 1.23
CA ASP A 54 4.98 4.31 1.52
C ASP A 54 3.60 3.67 1.76
N SER A 55 3.16 3.71 3.01
CA SER A 55 1.91 3.08 3.44
C SER A 55 0.65 3.92 3.16
N HIS A 56 0.80 5.13 2.61
CA HIS A 56 -0.32 6.01 2.32
C HIS A 56 -0.09 6.86 1.08
N VAL A 57 -0.49 6.33 -0.07
CA VAL A 57 -0.53 7.08 -1.33
C VAL A 57 -1.94 7.11 -1.92
N HIS A 58 -2.13 7.88 -2.99
CA HIS A 58 -3.28 7.77 -3.88
C HIS A 58 -2.74 7.60 -5.31
N CYS A 59 -2.69 6.36 -5.80
CA CYS A 59 -2.02 6.03 -7.07
C CYS A 59 -2.92 5.24 -8.04
N TYR A 60 -4.24 5.38 -7.90
CA TYR A 60 -5.21 4.90 -8.89
C TYR A 60 -5.39 5.95 -10.00
N PRO A 61 -4.85 5.76 -11.23
CA PRO A 61 -4.82 6.80 -12.25
C PRO A 61 -6.19 7.26 -12.73
N THR A 62 -7.20 6.37 -12.65
CA THR A 62 -8.58 6.65 -13.10
C THR A 62 -9.42 7.37 -12.03
N SER A 63 -8.88 7.58 -10.83
CA SER A 63 -9.60 8.28 -9.75
C SER A 63 -9.91 9.75 -10.16
N PRO A 64 -11.16 10.22 -9.98
CA PRO A 64 -11.56 11.53 -10.49
C PRO A 64 -11.04 12.72 -9.68
N ILE A 65 -10.56 12.50 -8.45
CA ILE A 65 -10.15 13.59 -7.54
C ILE A 65 -8.70 13.46 -7.11
N TYR A 66 -8.33 12.28 -6.58
CA TYR A 66 -6.98 12.00 -6.09
C TYR A 66 -6.40 10.86 -6.90
N HIS A 67 -5.50 11.17 -7.83
CA HIS A 67 -4.81 10.20 -8.65
C HIS A 67 -3.33 10.56 -8.79
N ASP A 68 -2.54 9.54 -9.04
CA ASP A 68 -1.17 9.61 -9.52
C ASP A 68 -0.86 8.26 -10.20
N GLU A 69 0.32 8.13 -10.78
CA GLU A 69 0.81 6.86 -11.35
C GLU A 69 1.70 6.12 -10.34
N PRO A 70 1.52 4.79 -10.16
CA PRO A 70 2.28 4.03 -9.17
C PRO A 70 3.80 4.19 -9.27
N ASP A 71 4.37 4.21 -10.48
CA ASP A 71 5.82 4.29 -10.67
C ASP A 71 6.38 5.70 -10.44
N ILE A 72 5.56 6.75 -10.58
CA ILE A 72 5.96 8.13 -10.30
C ILE A 72 6.09 8.35 -8.80
N VAL A 73 5.12 7.89 -8.00
CA VAL A 73 5.17 8.00 -6.53
C VAL A 73 6.01 6.90 -5.88
N GLY A 74 6.24 5.79 -6.59
CA GLY A 74 6.99 4.63 -6.15
C GLY A 74 8.45 4.67 -6.58
N ILE A 75 8.80 3.77 -7.52
CA ILE A 75 10.21 3.46 -7.82
C ILE A 75 11.02 4.67 -8.28
N ALA A 76 10.40 5.67 -8.93
CA ALA A 76 11.08 6.90 -9.35
C ALA A 76 11.58 7.76 -8.17
N THR A 77 11.06 7.53 -6.95
CA THR A 77 11.46 8.23 -5.72
C THR A 77 12.26 7.36 -4.75
N GLY A 78 12.60 6.13 -5.13
CA GLY A 78 13.27 5.15 -4.27
C GLY A 78 12.34 4.34 -3.36
N VAL A 79 11.03 4.52 -3.50
CA VAL A 79 10.01 3.73 -2.81
C VAL A 79 9.71 2.47 -3.62
N THR A 80 10.01 1.29 -3.07
CA THR A 80 9.82 0.03 -3.79
C THR A 80 8.39 -0.48 -3.68
N THR A 81 7.68 -0.08 -2.62
CA THR A 81 6.34 -0.56 -2.34
C THR A 81 5.44 0.59 -1.89
N VAL A 82 4.24 0.66 -2.48
CA VAL A 82 3.24 1.66 -2.10
C VAL A 82 1.92 0.99 -1.71
N VAL A 83 1.20 1.62 -0.79
CA VAL A 83 -0.15 1.20 -0.39
C VAL A 83 -1.13 2.33 -0.68
N ASP A 84 -2.02 2.11 -1.65
CA ASP A 84 -3.09 3.04 -1.95
C ASP A 84 -4.09 3.12 -0.78
N ALA A 85 -4.33 4.34 -0.30
CA ALA A 85 -5.09 4.60 0.91
C ALA A 85 -6.60 4.74 0.65
N GLY A 86 -7.19 3.78 -0.06
CA GLY A 86 -8.63 3.71 -0.29
C GLY A 86 -9.14 4.65 -1.37
N SER A 87 -8.37 4.84 -2.45
CA SER A 87 -8.83 5.51 -3.67
C SER A 87 -10.02 4.77 -4.28
N THR A 88 -9.98 3.44 -4.28
CA THR A 88 -11.06 2.57 -4.76
C THR A 88 -11.85 1.92 -3.65
N GLY A 89 -13.15 1.76 -3.87
CA GLY A 89 -14.01 0.83 -3.16
C GLY A 89 -14.23 -0.46 -3.96
N ALA A 90 -15.17 -1.27 -3.51
CA ALA A 90 -15.49 -2.57 -4.12
C ALA A 90 -15.92 -2.50 -5.60
N ASP A 91 -16.43 -1.36 -6.06
CA ASP A 91 -16.92 -1.18 -7.43
C ASP A 91 -15.77 -1.06 -8.45
N ASP A 92 -14.62 -0.51 -8.05
CA ASP A 92 -13.51 -0.15 -8.96
C ASP A 92 -12.18 -0.88 -8.65
N ILE A 93 -12.11 -1.65 -7.55
CA ILE A 93 -10.86 -2.31 -7.13
C ILE A 93 -10.31 -3.31 -8.15
N ASP A 94 -11.17 -3.94 -8.94
CA ASP A 94 -10.77 -4.90 -9.97
C ASP A 94 -10.00 -4.20 -11.12
N ASP A 95 -10.45 -2.99 -11.51
CA ASP A 95 -9.77 -2.17 -12.52
C ASP A 95 -8.41 -1.69 -12.00
N PHE A 96 -8.40 -1.18 -10.77
CA PHE A 96 -7.16 -0.74 -10.16
C PHE A 96 -6.14 -1.88 -10.02
N TYR A 97 -6.58 -3.07 -9.59
CA TYR A 97 -5.70 -4.25 -9.55
C TYR A 97 -5.07 -4.54 -10.91
N ALA A 98 -5.87 -4.56 -11.99
CA ALA A 98 -5.38 -4.84 -13.33
C ALA A 98 -4.34 -3.80 -13.81
N LEU A 99 -4.58 -2.51 -13.54
CA LEU A 99 -3.64 -1.43 -13.85
C LEU A 99 -2.29 -1.62 -13.14
N THR A 100 -2.30 -1.99 -11.86
CA THR A 100 -1.05 -2.16 -11.08
C THR A 100 -0.18 -3.32 -11.56
N ARG A 101 -0.71 -4.28 -12.33
CA ARG A 101 0.10 -5.40 -12.87
C ARG A 101 1.13 -4.96 -13.91
N GLN A 102 1.04 -3.72 -14.39
CA GLN A 102 1.99 -3.12 -15.31
C GLN A 102 3.03 -2.24 -14.61
N ALA A 103 2.86 -1.97 -13.31
CA ALA A 103 3.78 -1.15 -12.53
C ALA A 103 5.06 -1.92 -12.21
N THR A 104 6.18 -1.21 -12.16
CA THR A 104 7.44 -1.74 -11.63
C THR A 104 7.42 -1.74 -10.10
N THR A 105 6.76 -0.75 -9.51
CA THR A 105 6.56 -0.61 -8.06
C THR A 105 5.61 -1.69 -7.56
N ASP A 106 5.91 -2.29 -6.40
CA ASP A 106 4.97 -3.18 -5.74
C ASP A 106 3.78 -2.36 -5.19
N VAL A 107 2.58 -2.61 -5.69
CA VAL A 107 1.38 -1.88 -5.26
C VAL A 107 0.45 -2.80 -4.48
N TYR A 108 -0.01 -2.30 -3.32
CA TYR A 108 -1.11 -2.86 -2.54
C TYR A 108 -2.19 -1.80 -2.32
N ALA A 109 -3.35 -2.20 -1.82
CA ALA A 109 -4.45 -1.29 -1.54
C ALA A 109 -5.08 -1.54 -0.17
N LEU A 110 -5.46 -0.46 0.49
CA LEU A 110 -6.52 -0.48 1.48
C LEU A 110 -7.84 -0.27 0.75
N LEU A 111 -8.81 -1.18 0.92
CA LEU A 111 -10.11 -1.03 0.29
C LEU A 111 -10.94 0.02 1.05
N ASN A 112 -11.48 1.02 0.35
CA ASN A 112 -12.41 1.97 0.97
C ASN A 112 -13.68 1.23 1.45
N VAL A 113 -14.14 1.51 2.66
CA VAL A 113 -15.38 0.93 3.20
C VAL A 113 -16.63 1.43 2.47
N SER A 114 -16.50 2.53 1.73
CA SER A 114 -17.47 2.96 0.72
C SER A 114 -17.20 2.19 -0.59
N ARG A 115 -18.20 1.48 -1.12
CA ARG A 115 -18.07 0.70 -2.36
C ARG A 115 -17.63 1.53 -3.57
N VAL A 116 -17.92 2.83 -3.55
CA VAL A 116 -17.60 3.76 -4.63
C VAL A 116 -16.24 4.44 -4.49
N GLY A 117 -15.47 4.18 -3.42
CA GLY A 117 -14.17 4.82 -3.23
C GLY A 117 -14.22 6.35 -3.23
N LEU A 118 -13.16 7.00 -3.72
CA LEU A 118 -12.99 8.45 -3.77
C LEU A 118 -13.57 9.10 -5.03
N ILE A 119 -14.79 8.72 -5.43
CA ILE A 119 -15.50 9.44 -6.51
C ILE A 119 -15.88 10.87 -6.12
N ALA A 120 -15.95 11.15 -4.81
CA ALA A 120 -16.31 12.44 -4.22
C ALA A 120 -15.50 12.68 -2.94
N GLN A 121 -15.49 13.92 -2.43
CA GLN A 121 -14.86 14.24 -1.14
C GLN A 121 -15.68 13.78 0.08
N ASN A 122 -16.82 13.11 -0.13
CA ASN A 122 -17.80 12.76 0.89
C ASN A 122 -18.41 11.38 0.70
N GLU A 123 -17.59 10.41 0.33
CA GLU A 123 -17.98 9.03 0.03
C GLU A 123 -18.67 8.31 1.21
N LEU A 124 -18.52 8.82 2.44
CA LEU A 124 -19.16 8.30 3.65
C LEU A 124 -20.39 9.10 4.11
N ALA A 125 -20.80 10.14 3.36
CA ALA A 125 -22.02 10.90 3.66
C ALA A 125 -23.30 10.15 3.25
N ASN A 126 -23.23 9.29 2.23
CA ASN A 126 -24.33 8.39 1.87
C ASN A 126 -24.07 6.99 2.44
N MET A 127 -24.79 6.63 3.51
CA MET A 127 -24.66 5.31 4.15
C MET A 127 -25.01 4.14 3.21
N ALA A 128 -25.75 4.36 2.12
CA ALA A 128 -26.03 3.32 1.12
C ALA A 128 -24.79 2.92 0.31
N ASN A 129 -23.70 3.68 0.40
CA ASN A 129 -22.42 3.30 -0.20
C ASN A 129 -21.61 2.35 0.71
N ILE A 130 -21.98 2.21 1.98
CA ILE A 130 -21.26 1.36 2.95
C ILE A 130 -21.90 -0.04 2.94
N ASP A 131 -21.40 -0.91 2.07
CA ASP A 131 -21.93 -2.25 1.80
C ASP A 131 -20.93 -3.33 2.23
N ALA A 132 -21.25 -4.04 3.33
CA ALA A 132 -20.39 -5.06 3.91
C ALA A 132 -20.23 -6.28 3.00
N ASP A 133 -21.27 -6.64 2.25
CA ASP A 133 -21.22 -7.77 1.34
C ASP A 133 -20.30 -7.44 0.16
N ALA A 134 -20.42 -6.24 -0.41
CA ALA A 134 -19.53 -5.77 -1.48
C ALA A 134 -18.06 -5.76 -1.04
N VAL A 135 -17.77 -5.20 0.14
CA VAL A 135 -16.43 -5.20 0.75
C VAL A 135 -15.90 -6.64 0.92
N ARG A 136 -16.70 -7.54 1.49
CA ARG A 136 -16.31 -8.94 1.70
C ARG A 136 -16.01 -9.66 0.39
N GLN A 137 -16.79 -9.42 -0.66
CA GLN A 137 -16.53 -10.04 -1.96
C GLN A 137 -15.25 -9.49 -2.59
N ALA A 138 -15.01 -8.18 -2.55
CA ALA A 138 -13.78 -7.57 -3.05
C ALA A 138 -12.53 -8.15 -2.36
N VAL A 139 -12.52 -8.22 -1.03
CA VAL A 139 -11.44 -8.84 -0.23
C VAL A 139 -11.16 -10.28 -0.68
N LYS A 140 -12.21 -11.07 -0.93
CA LYS A 140 -12.07 -12.45 -1.41
C LYS A 140 -11.51 -12.56 -2.83
N ARG A 141 -11.81 -11.60 -3.71
CA ARG A 141 -11.30 -11.59 -5.09
C ARG A 141 -9.81 -11.26 -5.16
N HIS A 142 -9.33 -10.42 -4.23
CA HIS A 142 -7.96 -9.87 -4.25
C HIS A 142 -7.23 -9.99 -2.91
N PRO A 143 -7.08 -11.20 -2.35
CA PRO A 143 -6.53 -11.40 -1.00
C PRO A 143 -5.05 -11.00 -0.87
N ASP A 144 -4.29 -11.03 -1.96
CA ASP A 144 -2.87 -10.67 -1.97
C ASP A 144 -2.61 -9.21 -2.36
N PHE A 145 -3.66 -8.46 -2.71
CA PHE A 145 -3.57 -7.05 -3.09
C PHE A 145 -4.25 -6.13 -2.07
N ILE A 146 -5.39 -6.56 -1.52
CA ILE A 146 -6.11 -5.82 -0.48
C ILE A 146 -5.52 -6.19 0.88
N VAL A 147 -4.70 -5.29 1.42
CA VAL A 147 -3.98 -5.50 2.70
C VAL A 147 -4.70 -4.89 3.91
N GLY A 148 -5.87 -4.29 3.70
CA GLY A 148 -6.66 -3.69 4.76
C GLY A 148 -7.85 -2.91 4.26
N LEU A 149 -8.51 -2.20 5.18
CA LEU A 149 -9.64 -1.32 4.93
C LEU A 149 -9.27 0.13 5.22
N LYS A 150 -9.99 1.06 4.58
CA LYS A 150 -9.83 2.51 4.78
C LYS A 150 -11.16 3.16 5.17
N ALA A 151 -11.12 3.97 6.22
CA ALA A 151 -12.18 4.94 6.55
C ALA A 151 -11.60 6.35 6.67
N ARG A 152 -12.35 7.37 6.24
CA ARG A 152 -11.97 8.79 6.38
C ARG A 152 -12.95 9.52 7.28
N MET A 153 -12.57 9.70 8.54
CA MET A 153 -13.42 10.26 9.60
C MET A 153 -13.11 11.75 9.77
N SER A 154 -13.72 12.56 8.91
CA SER A 154 -13.72 14.02 9.00
C SER A 154 -15.08 14.59 8.58
N SER A 155 -15.40 15.81 9.00
CA SER A 155 -16.74 16.38 8.85
C SER A 155 -17.20 16.55 7.41
N SER A 156 -16.29 16.96 6.53
CA SER A 156 -16.56 17.05 5.09
C SER A 156 -16.84 15.68 4.47
N VAL A 157 -16.30 14.60 5.05
CA VAL A 157 -16.40 13.26 4.49
C VAL A 157 -17.65 12.52 4.97
N VAL A 158 -17.91 12.54 6.28
CA VAL A 158 -19.00 11.78 6.90
C VAL A 158 -20.35 12.49 6.81
N GLY A 159 -20.35 13.78 6.51
CA GLY A 159 -21.56 14.61 6.51
C GLY A 159 -22.24 14.59 7.87
N VAL A 160 -23.50 14.17 7.91
CA VAL A 160 -24.31 14.12 9.13
C VAL A 160 -24.19 12.80 9.90
N ASN A 161 -23.42 11.82 9.40
CA ASN A 161 -23.40 10.46 9.93
C ASN A 161 -22.52 10.27 11.17
N GLY A 162 -21.75 11.30 11.56
CA GLY A 162 -20.88 11.24 12.74
C GLY A 162 -19.95 10.02 12.73
N ILE A 163 -19.94 9.26 13.83
CA ILE A 163 -19.05 8.11 14.03
C ILE A 163 -19.55 6.82 13.34
N THR A 164 -20.81 6.76 12.93
CA THR A 164 -21.46 5.54 12.42
C THR A 164 -20.72 4.87 11.24
N PRO A 165 -20.12 5.60 10.28
CA PRO A 165 -19.28 4.96 9.25
C PRO A 165 -18.10 4.16 9.83
N LEU A 166 -17.49 4.62 10.93
CA LEU A 166 -16.40 3.91 11.60
C LEU A 166 -16.91 2.65 12.30
N GLU A 167 -18.07 2.70 12.95
CA GLU A 167 -18.68 1.52 13.57
C GLU A 167 -18.93 0.41 12.53
N ARG A 168 -19.42 0.80 11.35
CA ARG A 168 -19.58 -0.12 10.20
C ARG A 168 -18.24 -0.64 9.70
N ALA A 169 -17.24 0.22 9.57
CA ALA A 169 -15.88 -0.19 9.20
C ALA A 169 -15.28 -1.21 10.18
N LYS A 170 -15.51 -1.04 11.49
CA LYS A 170 -15.08 -1.98 12.53
C LYS A 170 -15.81 -3.32 12.46
N ALA A 171 -17.11 -3.34 12.15
CA ALA A 171 -17.84 -4.57 11.91
C ALA A 171 -17.30 -5.31 10.68
N MET A 172 -17.11 -4.61 9.56
CA MET A 172 -16.51 -5.17 8.34
C MET A 172 -15.10 -5.70 8.59
N GLN A 173 -14.30 -4.99 9.41
CA GLN A 173 -12.98 -5.44 9.82
C GLN A 173 -13.04 -6.84 10.48
N GLN A 174 -13.96 -7.01 11.43
CA GLN A 174 -14.15 -8.28 12.14
C GLN A 174 -14.62 -9.40 11.20
N GLU A 175 -15.55 -9.09 10.29
CA GLU A 175 -16.09 -10.05 9.32
C GLU A 175 -15.04 -10.54 8.30
N ASN A 176 -14.01 -9.74 8.05
CA ASN A 176 -12.95 -10.03 7.08
C ASN A 176 -11.64 -10.45 7.75
N GLY A 177 -11.72 -11.20 8.86
CA GLY A 177 -10.53 -11.80 9.49
C GLY A 177 -9.65 -10.81 10.24
N ASN A 178 -10.21 -9.70 10.71
CA ASN A 178 -9.49 -8.63 11.41
C ASN A 178 -8.37 -7.99 10.58
N LEU A 179 -8.60 -7.81 9.27
CA LEU A 179 -7.71 -7.03 8.41
C LEU A 179 -7.33 -5.69 9.06
N PRO A 180 -6.13 -5.13 8.80
CA PRO A 180 -5.80 -3.77 9.20
C PRO A 180 -6.87 -2.75 8.76
N LEU A 181 -7.16 -1.76 9.61
CA LEU A 181 -8.05 -0.65 9.29
C LEU A 181 -7.29 0.67 9.50
N MET A 182 -7.11 1.44 8.43
CA MET A 182 -6.54 2.78 8.52
C MET A 182 -7.65 3.83 8.58
N VAL A 183 -7.64 4.61 9.65
CA VAL A 183 -8.57 5.71 9.88
C VAL A 183 -7.85 7.03 9.59
N HIS A 184 -8.35 7.80 8.62
CA HIS A 184 -7.95 9.19 8.48
C HIS A 184 -8.77 10.02 9.46
N ILE A 185 -8.11 10.93 10.16
CA ILE A 185 -8.72 11.90 11.08
C ILE A 185 -8.56 13.30 10.50
N GLY A 186 -9.63 14.08 10.55
CA GLY A 186 -9.64 15.48 10.09
C GLY A 186 -10.44 16.36 11.06
N ASN A 187 -11.13 17.37 10.53
CA ASN A 187 -11.95 18.26 11.34
C ASN A 187 -13.16 17.52 11.94
N ASN A 188 -13.50 17.84 13.19
CA ASN A 188 -14.76 17.43 13.82
C ASN A 188 -15.97 18.01 13.07
N PRO A 189 -17.16 17.38 13.17
CA PRO A 189 -17.40 16.02 13.67
C PRO A 189 -16.83 14.91 12.75
N PRO A 190 -16.67 13.65 13.20
CA PRO A 190 -17.08 13.12 14.50
C PRO A 190 -16.18 13.59 15.66
N ASP A 191 -16.76 13.63 16.86
CA ASP A 191 -16.05 13.83 18.14
C ASP A 191 -15.53 12.49 18.70
#